data_AF-A0A7G8FR13-F1
#
_entry.id   AF-A0A7G8FR13-F1
#
_cell.length_a   1.000
_cell.length_b   1.000
_cell.length_c   1.000
_cell.angle_alpha   90.00
_cell.angle_beta   90.00
_cell.angle_gamma   90.00
#
_symmetry.space_group_name_H-M   'P 1'
#
loop_
_entity.id
_entity.type
_entity.pdbx_description
1 polymer ?
#
loop_
_entity_poly.entity_id
_entity_poly.type
_entity_poly.pdbx_seq_one_letter_code
_entity_poly.pdbx_strand_id
1 'polypeptide(L)'
;MADIVPSQALLVGLGAVPGAWLRLRVVNHFEPMVPRKHWGTFLVNLVAAFALGLVLGLQTSGRCEPPGSTSSLILLIGVGFFGSLSTFSTFAVEVLVTLRARQWGEALLLTAGSVLAGLLVASGGYGLGLADG
;
A
#
# COMPACT_ATOMS: atom_id res chain seq x y z
N MET A 1 -4.53 17.62 -20.09
CA MET A 1 -3.49 16.70 -19.59
C MET A 1 -2.81 17.47 -18.47
N ALA A 2 -2.96 17.07 -17.21
CA ALA A 2 -2.38 17.85 -16.11
C ALA A 2 -0.85 17.78 -16.22
N ASP A 3 -0.21 18.92 -16.45
CA ASP A 3 1.25 18.99 -16.51
C ASP A 3 1.79 18.55 -15.14
N ILE A 4 2.56 17.45 -15.12
CA ILE A 4 3.26 17.04 -13.90
C ILE A 4 4.33 18.07 -13.65
N VAL A 5 4.12 18.90 -12.62
CA VAL A 5 5.10 19.89 -12.22
C VAL A 5 6.34 19.13 -11.73
N PRO A 6 7.56 19.48 -12.16
CA PRO A 6 8.78 18.76 -11.76
C PRO A 6 8.95 18.59 -10.24
N SER A 7 8.47 19.57 -9.47
CA SER A 7 8.45 19.52 -8.01
C SER A 7 7.57 18.39 -7.46
N GLN A 8 6.45 18.08 -8.10
CA GLN A 8 5.56 16.99 -7.71
C GLN A 8 6.21 15.63 -7.95
N ALA A 9 6.85 15.44 -9.10
CA ALA A 9 7.58 14.21 -9.41
C ALA A 9 8.73 13.98 -8.42
N LEU A 10 9.44 15.04 -8.04
CA LEU A 10 10.51 14.96 -7.04
C LEU A 10 9.99 14.50 -5.68
N LEU A 11 8.85 15.04 -5.22
CA LEU A 11 8.22 14.64 -3.97
C LEU A 11 7.83 13.15 -3.98
N VAL A 12 7.19 12.70 -5.07
CA VAL A 12 6.84 11.28 -5.22
C VAL A 12 8.10 10.41 -5.17
N GLY A 13 9.16 10.80 -5.90
CA GLY A 13 10.43 10.08 -5.90
C GLY A 13 11.09 10.00 -4.52
N LEU A 14 11.12 11.11 -3.77
CA LEU A 14 11.70 11.18 -2.43
C LEU A 14 10.97 10.27 -1.43
N GLY A 15 9.66 10.11 -1.56
CA GLY A 15 8.90 9.16 -0.74
C GLY A 15 9.01 7.73 -1.23
N ALA A 16 9.08 7.54 -2.54
CA ALA A 16 9.12 6.23 -3.16
C ALA A 16 10.37 5.43 -2.78
N VAL A 17 11.54 6.06 -2.71
CA VAL A 17 12.81 5.40 -2.34
C VAL A 17 12.74 4.72 -0.96
N PRO A 18 12.41 5.42 0.14
CA PRO A 18 12.32 4.79 1.46
C PRO A 18 11.20 3.76 1.55
N GLY A 19 10.05 3.97 0.89
CA GLY A 19 8.96 2.98 0.88
C GLY A 19 9.36 1.67 0.20
N ALA A 20 10.02 1.76 -0.96
CA ALA A 20 10.54 0.60 -1.67
C ALA A 20 11.64 -0.10 -0.89
N TRP A 21 12.53 0.65 -0.23
CA TRP A 21 13.61 0.08 0.58
C TRP A 21 13.07 -0.65 1.82
N LEU A 22 12.07 -0.08 2.50
CA LEU A 22 11.39 -0.73 3.61
C LEU A 22 10.68 -2.01 3.15
N ARG A 23 9.97 -1.96 2.02
CA ARG A 23 9.36 -3.16 1.42
C ARG A 23 10.40 -4.25 1.17
N LEU A 24 11.53 -3.91 0.55
CA LEU A 24 12.62 -4.85 0.31
C LEU A 24 13.16 -5.45 1.62
N ARG A 25 13.36 -4.63 2.65
CA ARG A 25 13.81 -5.10 3.97
C ARG A 25 12.79 -6.04 4.61
N VAL A 26 11.51 -5.70 4.61
CA VAL A 26 10.45 -6.50 5.24
C VAL A 26 10.27 -7.81 4.49
N VAL A 27 10.11 -7.78 3.17
CA VAL A 27 9.92 -8.99 2.35
C VAL A 27 11.15 -9.91 2.48
N ASN A 28 12.37 -9.39 2.33
CA ASN A 28 13.59 -10.20 2.47
C ASN A 28 13.86 -10.68 3.90
N HIS A 29 13.44 -9.93 4.93
CA HIS A 29 13.56 -10.40 6.32
C HIS A 29 12.67 -11.63 6.58
N PHE A 30 11.50 -11.68 5.94
CA PHE A 30 10.63 -12.85 5.99
C PHE A 30 11.03 -13.98 5.03
N GLU A 31 11.98 -13.73 4.11
CA GLU A 31 12.47 -14.69 3.10
C GLU A 31 14.01 -14.78 2.99
N PRO A 32 14.67 -15.62 3.80
CA PRO A 32 15.93 -16.20 3.35
C PRO A 32 15.87 -17.68 2.93
N MET A 33 14.83 -18.46 3.27
CA MET A 33 14.94 -19.94 3.10
C MET A 33 13.65 -20.79 3.06
N VAL A 34 12.43 -20.24 3.01
CA VAL A 34 11.20 -21.08 3.07
C VAL A 34 10.20 -20.74 1.94
N PRO A 35 9.68 -21.71 1.17
CA PRO A 35 8.91 -21.45 -0.06
C PRO A 35 7.45 -20.95 0.14
N ARG A 36 7.07 -20.41 1.31
CA ARG A 36 5.63 -20.21 1.67
C ARG A 36 5.32 -19.00 2.56
N LYS A 37 6.17 -17.97 2.61
CA LYS A 37 5.93 -16.80 3.50
C LYS A 37 5.48 -15.55 2.74
N HIS A 38 4.30 -15.63 2.13
CA HIS A 38 3.55 -14.49 1.56
C HIS A 38 3.18 -13.41 2.61
N TRP A 39 3.46 -13.66 3.89
CA TRP A 39 3.19 -12.75 5.02
C TRP A 39 3.91 -11.41 4.90
N GLY A 40 5.11 -11.37 4.30
CA GLY A 40 5.83 -10.12 4.07
C GLY A 40 5.05 -9.19 3.14
N THR A 41 4.67 -9.70 1.97
CA THR A 41 3.87 -9.00 0.95
C THR A 41 2.48 -8.64 1.47
N PHE A 42 1.82 -9.57 2.16
CA PHE A 42 0.53 -9.31 2.80
C PHE A 42 0.61 -8.16 3.81
N LEU A 43 1.61 -8.18 4.70
CA LEU A 43 1.77 -7.17 5.74
C LEU A 43 2.02 -5.77 5.17
N VAL A 44 2.96 -5.63 4.22
CA VAL A 44 3.27 -4.31 3.63
C VAL A 44 2.08 -3.74 2.87
N ASN A 45 1.31 -4.59 2.17
CA ASN A 45 0.10 -4.18 1.47
C ASN A 45 -0.99 -3.74 2.45
N LEU A 46 -1.16 -4.45 3.56
CA LEU A 46 -2.16 -4.12 4.59
C LEU A 46 -1.84 -2.81 5.29
N VAL A 47 -0.58 -2.60 5.67
CA VAL A 47 -0.11 -1.34 6.29
C VAL A 47 -0.29 -0.17 5.33
N ALA A 48 0.09 -0.33 4.06
CA ALA A 48 -0.08 0.72 3.06
C ALA A 48 -1.56 1.02 2.78
N ALA A 49 -2.42 0.00 2.68
CA ALA A 49 -3.86 0.17 2.48
C ALA A 49 -4.53 0.93 3.65
N PHE A 50 -4.18 0.58 4.89
CA PHE A 50 -4.64 1.30 6.08
C PHE A 50 -4.24 2.77 6.03
N ALA A 51 -2.95 3.04 5.78
CA ALA A 51 -2.42 4.39 5.80
C ALA A 51 -2.97 5.25 4.66
N LEU A 52 -3.16 4.69 3.46
CA LEU A 52 -3.82 5.39 2.36
C LEU A 52 -5.30 5.67 2.66
N GLY A 53 -6.00 4.75 3.32
CA GLY A 53 -7.34 4.97 3.84
C GLY A 53 -7.38 6.15 4.81
N LEU A 54 -6.44 6.20 5.77
CA LEU A 54 -6.30 7.30 6.72
C LEU A 54 -6.03 8.64 6.03
N VAL A 55 -5.11 8.67 5.07
CA VAL A 55 -4.81 9.86 4.27
C VAL A 55 -6.06 10.35 3.53
N LEU A 56 -6.86 9.45 2.96
CA LEU A 56 -8.11 9.80 2.30
C LEU A 56 -9.13 10.36 3.31
N GLY A 57 -9.29 9.74 4.48
CA GLY A 57 -10.23 10.21 5.51
C GLY A 57 -9.88 11.59 6.03
N LEU A 58 -8.59 11.84 6.29
CA LEU A 58 -8.11 13.15 6.73
C LEU A 58 -8.32 14.24 5.66
N GLN A 59 -8.14 13.93 4.38
CA GLN A 59 -8.48 14.84 3.29
C GLN A 59 -9.99 15.14 3.25
N THR A 60 -10.83 14.12 3.34
CA THR A 60 -12.29 14.28 3.32
C THR A 60 -12.80 15.08 4.52
N SER A 61 -12.17 14.95 5.69
CA SER A 61 -12.51 15.73 6.88
C SER A 61 -12.15 17.23 6.79
N GLY A 62 -11.46 17.66 5.72
CA GLY A 62 -11.03 19.05 5.54
C GLY A 62 -9.90 19.50 6.47
N ARG A 63 -9.29 18.59 7.23
CA ARG A 63 -8.19 18.90 8.18
C ARG A 63 -6.84 19.12 7.51
N CYS A 64 -6.61 18.51 6.36
CA CYS A 64 -5.31 18.59 5.69
C CYS A 64 -5.21 19.77 4.73
N GLU A 65 -6.24 20.09 3.94
CA GLU A 65 -6.25 21.27 3.06
C GLU A 65 -7.62 21.46 2.38
N PRO A 66 -7.91 22.64 1.79
CA PRO A 66 -9.13 22.85 1.03
C PRO A 66 -9.21 21.91 -0.20
N PRO A 67 -10.43 21.44 -0.55
CA PRO A 67 -10.65 20.52 -1.67
C PRO A 67 -10.14 21.13 -2.99
N GLY A 68 -9.23 20.42 -3.67
CA GLY A 68 -8.72 20.80 -5.00
C GLY A 68 -7.21 21.05 -5.09
N SER A 69 -6.47 21.06 -3.97
CA SER A 69 -4.99 21.14 -3.97
C SER A 69 -4.38 19.78 -3.65
N THR A 70 -3.55 19.24 -4.55
CA THR A 70 -2.74 18.04 -4.27
C THR A 70 -1.61 18.44 -3.32
N SER A 71 -1.83 18.25 -2.01
CA SER A 71 -0.84 18.56 -0.98
C SER A 71 0.48 17.83 -1.23
N SER A 72 1.60 18.52 -1.02
CA SER A 72 2.95 17.94 -1.15
C SER A 72 3.14 16.72 -0.26
N LEU A 73 2.47 16.67 0.90
CA LEU A 73 2.48 15.53 1.80
C LEU A 73 1.79 14.30 1.21
N ILE A 74 0.71 14.47 0.46
CA ILE A 74 -0.01 13.37 -0.18
C ILE A 74 0.86 12.75 -1.28
N LEU A 75 1.57 13.59 -2.05
CA LEU A 75 2.50 13.12 -3.07
C LEU A 75 3.71 12.39 -2.46
N LEU A 76 4.29 12.95 -1.40
CA LEU A 76 5.46 12.37 -0.73
C LEU A 76 5.08 11.07 0.00
N ILE A 77 4.07 11.11 0.87
CA ILE A 77 3.76 10.01 1.79
C ILE A 77 2.74 9.05 1.17
N GLY A 78 1.65 9.55 0.60
CA GLY A 78 0.61 8.72 0.01
C GLY A 78 1.10 8.04 -1.28
N VAL A 79 1.37 8.84 -2.31
CA VAL A 79 1.76 8.34 -3.63
C VAL A 79 3.19 7.78 -3.62
N GLY A 80 4.12 8.49 -3.00
CA GLY A 80 5.52 8.08 -2.90
C GLY A 80 5.70 6.90 -1.96
N PHE A 81 5.69 7.15 -0.65
CA PHE A 81 6.07 6.15 0.36
C PHE A 81 5.11 4.96 0.44
N PHE A 82 3.82 5.18 0.71
CA PHE A 82 2.86 4.07 0.85
C PHE A 82 2.59 3.39 -0.51
N GLY A 83 2.58 4.16 -1.60
CA GLY A 83 2.51 3.62 -2.95
C GLY A 83 3.62 2.63 -3.25
N SER A 84 4.88 2.96 -2.95
CA SER A 84 6.03 2.07 -3.19
C SER A 84 6.27 1.00 -2.12
N LEU A 85 5.72 1.20 -0.91
CA LEU A 85 5.67 0.21 0.17
C LEU A 85 4.72 -0.95 -0.19
N SER A 86 3.59 -0.65 -0.84
CA SER A 86 2.69 -1.67 -1.36
C SER A 86 3.21 -2.27 -2.68
N THR A 87 2.80 -3.49 -3.00
CA THR A 87 3.10 -4.13 -4.27
C THR A 87 2.00 -5.11 -4.70
N PHE A 88 1.36 -4.80 -5.82
CA PHE A 88 0.45 -5.73 -6.47
C PHE A 88 1.19 -6.74 -7.36
N SER A 89 2.30 -6.33 -7.97
CA SER A 89 3.06 -7.19 -8.89
C SER A 89 3.69 -8.39 -8.19
N THR A 90 4.27 -8.21 -7.00
CA THR A 90 4.79 -9.33 -6.20
C THR A 90 3.67 -10.27 -5.77
N PHE A 91 2.56 -9.72 -5.25
CA PHE A 91 1.37 -10.50 -4.88
C PHE A 91 0.82 -11.34 -6.06
N ALA A 92 0.74 -10.77 -7.27
CA ALA A 92 0.25 -11.49 -8.44
C ALA A 92 1.17 -12.67 -8.83
N VAL A 93 2.49 -12.49 -8.70
CA VAL A 93 3.46 -13.56 -8.93
C VAL A 93 3.34 -14.65 -7.88
N GLU A 94 3.18 -14.30 -6.60
CA GLU A 94 2.96 -15.25 -5.51
C GLU A 94 1.73 -16.11 -5.78
N VAL A 95 0.59 -15.50 -6.10
CA VAL A 95 -0.65 -16.20 -6.44
C VAL A 95 -0.45 -17.12 -7.66
N LEU A 96 0.22 -16.63 -8.71
CA LEU A 96 0.49 -17.44 -9.91
C LEU A 96 1.36 -18.66 -9.60
N VAL A 97 2.38 -18.52 -8.75
CA VAL A 97 3.24 -19.62 -8.30
C VAL A 97 2.42 -20.64 -7.51
N THR A 98 1.59 -20.19 -6.58
CA THR A 98 0.71 -21.07 -5.78
C THR A 98 -0.31 -21.82 -6.66
N LEU A 99 -0.88 -21.15 -7.66
CA LEU A 99 -1.78 -21.76 -8.65
C LEU A 99 -1.07 -22.81 -9.49
N ARG A 100 0.16 -22.52 -9.97
CA ARG A 100 0.97 -23.50 -10.72
C ARG A 100 1.34 -24.71 -9.87
N ALA A 101 1.53 -24.53 -8.56
CA ALA A 101 1.73 -25.60 -7.60
C ALA A 101 0.45 -26.41 -7.28
N ARG A 102 -0.69 -26.10 -7.93
CA ARG A 102 -2.02 -26.70 -7.71
C ARG A 102 -2.54 -26.55 -6.27
N GLN A 103 -2.04 -25.55 -5.53
CA GLN A 103 -2.46 -25.26 -4.17
C GLN A 103 -3.64 -24.29 -4.17
N TRP A 104 -4.77 -24.71 -4.73
CA TRP A 104 -5.94 -23.86 -4.96
C TRP A 104 -6.48 -23.18 -3.69
N GLY A 105 -6.49 -23.90 -2.56
CA GLY A 105 -6.93 -23.34 -1.28
C GLY A 105 -6.04 -22.22 -0.78
N GLU A 106 -4.72 -22.35 -0.93
CA GLU A 106 -3.75 -21.31 -0.55
C GLU A 106 -3.83 -20.12 -1.50
N ALA A 107 -3.96 -20.35 -2.81
CA ALA A 107 -4.15 -19.28 -3.79
C ALA A 107 -5.45 -18.48 -3.52
N LEU A 108 -6.54 -19.17 -3.17
CA LEU A 108 -7.80 -18.54 -2.80
C LEU A 108 -7.66 -17.74 -1.51
N LEU A 109 -7.01 -18.31 -0.48
CA LEU A 109 -6.78 -17.63 0.79
C LEU A 109 -5.92 -16.38 0.62
N LEU A 110 -4.83 -16.46 -0.15
CA LEU A 110 -3.99 -15.30 -0.45
C LEU A 110 -4.76 -14.23 -1.18
N THR A 111 -5.55 -14.61 -2.19
CA THR A 111 -6.27 -13.66 -3.02
C THR A 111 -7.40 -12.99 -2.26
N ALA A 112 -8.34 -13.80 -1.74
CA ALA A 112 -9.48 -13.29 -0.99
C ALA A 112 -9.04 -12.61 0.31
N GLY A 113 -8.09 -13.21 1.03
CA GLY A 113 -7.55 -12.65 2.27
C GLY A 113 -6.89 -11.30 2.07
N SER A 114 -6.04 -11.15 1.05
CA SER A 114 -5.38 -9.85 0.75
C SER A 114 -6.38 -8.78 0.36
N VAL A 115 -7.35 -9.11 -0.49
CA VAL A 115 -8.37 -8.14 -0.95
C VAL A 115 -9.30 -7.73 0.18
N LEU A 116 -9.89 -8.71 0.89
CA LEU A 116 -10.85 -8.44 1.96
C LEU A 116 -10.17 -7.74 3.14
N ALA A 117 -9.01 -8.23 3.60
CA ALA A 117 -8.29 -7.57 4.68
C ALA A 117 -7.84 -6.17 4.26
N GLY A 118 -7.33 -6.00 3.02
CA GLY A 118 -6.96 -4.70 2.46
C GLY A 118 -8.10 -3.69 2.49
N LEU A 119 -9.30 -4.09 2.06
CA LEU A 119 -10.50 -3.24 2.11
C LEU A 119 -10.92 -2.93 3.56
N LEU A 120 -10.86 -3.91 4.46
CA LEU A 120 -11.21 -3.73 5.87
C LEU A 120 -10.28 -2.73 6.56
N VAL A 121 -8.96 -2.84 6.36
CA VAL A 121 -8.03 -1.91 6.98
C VAL A 121 -8.05 -0.54 6.30
N ALA A 122 -8.26 -0.47 4.98
CA ALA A 122 -8.42 0.82 4.29
C ALA A 122 -9.68 1.55 4.77
N SER A 123 -10.81 0.84 4.93
CA SER A 123 -12.03 1.42 5.50
C SER A 123 -11.85 1.80 6.97
N GLY A 124 -11.13 1.01 7.76
CA GLY A 124 -10.75 1.36 9.14
C GLY A 124 -9.89 2.63 9.22
N GLY A 125 -8.87 2.74 8.38
CA GLY A 125 -8.05 3.96 8.29
C GLY A 125 -8.88 5.17 7.86
N TYR A 126 -9.72 5.01 6.85
CA TYR A 126 -10.63 6.06 6.40
C TYR A 126 -11.59 6.52 7.51
N GLY A 127 -12.22 5.57 8.21
CA GLY A 127 -13.09 5.85 9.35
C GLY A 127 -12.37 6.59 10.47
N LEU A 128 -11.15 6.19 10.82
CA LEU A 128 -10.31 6.90 11.80
C LEU A 128 -9.98 8.34 11.34
N GLY A 129 -9.67 8.53 10.07
CA GLY A 129 -9.42 9.86 9.51
C GLY A 129 -10.65 10.78 9.61
N LEU A 130 -11.86 10.22 9.58
CA LEU A 130 -13.10 10.96 9.77
C LEU A 130 -13.46 11.16 11.26
N ALA A 131 -13.11 10.23 12.14
CA ALA A 131 -13.64 10.11 13.51
C ALA A 131 -13.19 11.20 14.49
N ASP A 132 -12.08 11.91 14.26
CA ASP A 132 -11.62 12.98 15.18
C ASP A 132 -12.43 14.30 15.04
N GLY A 133 -13.70 14.23 14.59
CA GLY A 133 -14.58 15.36 14.24
C GLY A 133 -15.66 15.65 15.27
#